data_AF-A0A9C9SCV6-F1
#
_entry.id   AF-A0A9C9SCV6-F1
#
_cell.length_a   1.000
_cell.length_b   1.000
_cell.length_c   1.000
_cell.angle_alpha   90.00
_cell.angle_beta   90.00
_cell.angle_gamma   90.00
#
_symmetry.space_group_name_H-M   'P 1'
#
loop_
_entity.id
_entity.type
_entity.pdbx_description
1 polymer ?
#
loop_
_entity_poly.entity_id
_entity_poly.type
_entity_poly.pdbx_seq_one_letter_code
_entity_poly.pdbx_strand_id
1 'polypeptide(L)'
;MNAAISTLLAADERQDIRRGAIASIRASSHLDENIQRLLEALPGSAKVTRLADLLERLKPQQLDIIRAGKKNDDAAGLAKLKQAGKLLQEVEQLSQQLVDDERERLSASLAASREQGRKIIVMLGGFVLAGIVAGVLVSLFVASRITRPLVMIEKSMASVADGDLTISLNAGGRDEMGRTVNAISTTVGKLHGIIRGVMASSTMLARESGELTEAAGLIHDATRNIDTNVKQIREESTVALSATEEAIEHLDRAADECRAASETATTSARMIASAVEDFQRFQGNMEQTVGVTQELAEAAGKITQITNTIRSISEQTNLLALNEAIEAARAGEQGRGFAVVADEVRELAKRTSDATDQISGLIEVMSGSVDTTVASLEGTVNDSRSNIEHLQQAAGHITGNSEQAQQMYQGMKQVVSIMAPQRAAMQSISGAVCALSEMAEESARQVVKLNGLASDLSGEASKMQGMIKQFRV
;
A
#
# COMPACT_ATOMS: atom_id res chain seq x y z
N MET A 1 -142.08 -12.61 -10.09
CA MET A 1 -143.30 -11.98 -9.53
C MET A 1 -144.26 -11.51 -10.63
N ASN A 2 -143.83 -10.67 -11.59
CA ASN A 2 -144.63 -10.26 -12.75
C ASN A 2 -145.31 -11.43 -13.49
N ALA A 3 -144.56 -12.49 -13.79
CA ALA A 3 -145.10 -13.67 -14.46
C ALA A 3 -146.25 -14.35 -13.68
N ALA A 4 -146.16 -14.41 -12.35
CA ALA A 4 -147.14 -15.06 -11.47
C ALA A 4 -148.43 -14.23 -11.31
N ILE A 5 -148.30 -12.90 -11.32
CA ILE A 5 -149.44 -11.98 -11.26
C ILE A 5 -150.18 -11.94 -12.61
N SER A 6 -149.45 -12.00 -13.72
CA SER A 6 -150.05 -12.06 -15.07
C SER A 6 -150.82 -13.35 -15.30
N THR A 7 -150.37 -14.50 -14.76
CA THR A 7 -151.09 -15.77 -14.87
C THR A 7 -152.37 -15.78 -14.04
N LEU A 8 -152.42 -15.01 -12.96
CA LEU A 8 -153.57 -14.93 -12.05
C LEU A 8 -154.77 -14.22 -12.69
N LEU A 9 -154.53 -13.18 -13.50
CA LEU A 9 -155.60 -12.46 -14.22
C LEU A 9 -156.13 -13.18 -15.45
N ALA A 10 -155.35 -14.09 -16.06
CA ALA A 10 -155.75 -14.80 -17.28
C ALA A 10 -156.55 -16.09 -17.01
N ALA A 11 -156.82 -16.40 -15.74
CA ALA A 11 -157.41 -17.66 -15.31
C ALA A 11 -158.95 -17.57 -15.30
N ASP A 12 -159.60 -18.31 -16.20
CA ASP A 12 -161.08 -18.35 -16.35
C ASP A 12 -161.73 -19.40 -15.42
N GLU A 13 -160.97 -20.41 -14.99
CA GLU A 13 -161.41 -21.42 -14.03
C GLU A 13 -160.95 -21.11 -12.59
N ARG A 14 -161.86 -21.33 -11.62
CA ARG A 14 -161.61 -21.12 -10.17
C ARG A 14 -160.34 -21.81 -9.65
N GLN A 15 -159.92 -22.91 -10.28
CA GLN A 15 -158.76 -23.69 -9.86
C GLN A 15 -157.43 -23.00 -10.25
N ASP A 16 -157.41 -22.29 -11.37
CA ASP A 16 -156.23 -21.58 -11.88
C ASP A 16 -156.00 -20.25 -11.15
N ILE A 17 -157.07 -19.53 -10.77
CA ILE A 17 -156.98 -18.33 -9.91
C ILE A 17 -156.29 -18.68 -8.58
N ARG A 18 -156.62 -19.85 -7.99
CA ARG A 18 -156.01 -20.31 -6.73
C ARG A 18 -154.53 -20.67 -6.90
N ARG A 19 -154.15 -21.31 -8.02
CA ARG A 19 -152.74 -21.62 -8.32
C ARG A 19 -151.91 -20.36 -8.55
N GLY A 20 -152.43 -19.41 -9.33
CA GLY A 20 -151.79 -18.10 -9.57
C GLY A 20 -151.58 -17.32 -8.26
N ALA A 21 -152.59 -17.31 -7.38
CA ALA A 21 -152.48 -16.63 -6.08
C ALA A 21 -151.40 -17.23 -5.19
N ILE A 22 -151.29 -18.56 -5.13
CA ILE A 22 -150.24 -19.25 -4.35
C ILE A 22 -148.85 -18.95 -4.94
N ALA A 23 -148.70 -18.93 -6.27
CA ALA A 23 -147.43 -18.61 -6.92
C ALA A 23 -147.00 -17.16 -6.66
N SER A 24 -147.94 -16.20 -6.67
CA SER A 24 -147.66 -14.81 -6.34
C SER A 24 -147.23 -14.63 -4.88
N ILE A 25 -147.93 -15.27 -3.94
CA ILE A 25 -147.60 -15.20 -2.50
C ILE A 25 -146.22 -15.81 -2.24
N ARG A 26 -145.90 -16.96 -2.84
CA ARG A 26 -144.59 -17.60 -2.69
C ARG A 26 -143.46 -16.73 -3.26
N ALA A 27 -143.69 -16.10 -4.42
CA ALA A 27 -142.72 -15.19 -5.01
C ALA A 27 -142.47 -13.95 -4.13
N SER A 28 -143.52 -13.42 -3.47
CA SER A 28 -143.37 -12.31 -2.53
C SER A 28 -142.57 -12.71 -1.29
N SER A 29 -142.79 -13.91 -0.74
CA SER A 29 -142.05 -14.40 0.43
C SER A 29 -140.55 -14.57 0.16
N HIS A 30 -140.16 -15.06 -1.02
CA HIS A 30 -138.75 -15.16 -1.39
C HIS A 30 -138.10 -13.79 -1.59
N LEU A 31 -138.86 -12.81 -2.08
CA LEU A 31 -138.37 -11.44 -2.22
C LEU A 31 -138.09 -10.80 -0.85
N ASP A 32 -138.98 -10.99 0.13
CA ASP A 32 -138.78 -10.53 1.51
C ASP A 32 -137.49 -11.13 2.11
N GLU A 33 -137.31 -12.45 2.00
CA GLU A 33 -136.11 -13.13 2.55
C GLU A 33 -134.81 -12.59 1.91
N ASN A 34 -134.81 -12.36 0.59
CA ASN A 34 -133.65 -11.85 -0.13
C ASN A 34 -133.35 -10.38 0.21
N ILE A 35 -134.38 -9.54 0.40
CA ILE A 35 -134.18 -8.16 0.87
C ILE A 35 -133.61 -8.15 2.28
N GLN A 36 -134.08 -9.03 3.16
CA GLN A 36 -133.59 -9.09 4.53
C GLN A 36 -132.10 -9.46 4.59
N ARG A 37 -131.66 -10.39 3.73
CA ARG A 37 -130.22 -10.68 3.52
C ARG A 37 -129.45 -9.48 2.96
N LEU A 38 -130.04 -8.70 2.06
CA LEU A 38 -129.42 -7.47 1.54
C LEU A 38 -129.29 -6.39 2.63
N LEU A 39 -130.27 -6.26 3.52
CA LEU A 39 -130.22 -5.33 4.66
C LEU A 39 -129.12 -5.71 5.66
N GLU A 40 -128.87 -7.00 5.86
CA GLU A 40 -127.77 -7.50 6.69
C GLU A 40 -126.39 -7.31 6.03
N ALA A 41 -126.28 -7.59 4.72
CA ALA A 41 -125.01 -7.49 4.00
C ALA A 41 -124.60 -6.04 3.71
N LEU A 42 -125.56 -5.14 3.52
CA LEU A 42 -125.35 -3.72 3.19
C LEU A 42 -126.07 -2.80 4.20
N PRO A 43 -125.66 -2.82 5.48
CA PRO A 43 -126.30 -2.00 6.51
C PRO A 43 -126.15 -0.51 6.16
N GLY A 44 -127.28 0.22 6.14
CA GLY A 44 -127.32 1.66 5.84
C GLY A 44 -127.43 2.03 4.36
N SER A 45 -127.56 1.07 3.44
CA SER A 45 -127.81 1.38 2.03
C SER A 45 -129.22 1.93 1.83
N ALA A 46 -129.33 3.25 1.57
CA ALA A 46 -130.59 3.93 1.32
C ALA A 46 -131.41 3.29 0.18
N LYS A 47 -130.73 2.72 -0.83
CA LYS A 47 -131.38 2.00 -1.94
C LYS A 47 -131.98 0.67 -1.50
N VAL A 48 -131.30 -0.10 -0.63
CA VAL A 48 -131.84 -1.37 -0.09
C VAL A 48 -133.05 -1.11 0.80
N THR A 49 -132.99 -0.07 1.66
CA THR A 49 -134.14 0.33 2.50
C THR A 49 -135.34 0.77 1.66
N ARG A 50 -135.10 1.49 0.54
CA ARG A 50 -136.16 1.90 -0.37
C ARG A 50 -136.74 0.74 -1.20
N LEU A 51 -135.92 -0.26 -1.53
CA LEU A 51 -136.38 -1.51 -2.15
C LEU A 51 -137.33 -2.27 -1.19
N ALA A 52 -137.02 -2.28 0.11
CA ALA A 52 -137.86 -2.88 1.14
C ALA A 52 -139.23 -2.17 1.28
N ASP A 53 -139.25 -0.84 1.36
CA ASP A 53 -140.49 -0.03 1.44
C ASP A 53 -141.39 -0.24 0.20
N LEU A 54 -140.80 -0.29 -0.99
CA LEU A 54 -141.56 -0.54 -2.23
C LEU A 54 -142.24 -1.91 -2.25
N LEU A 55 -141.58 -2.95 -1.74
CA LEU A 55 -142.19 -4.28 -1.62
C LEU A 55 -143.28 -4.34 -0.57
N GLU A 56 -143.10 -3.64 0.55
CA GLU A 56 -144.11 -3.56 1.60
C GLU A 56 -145.40 -2.89 1.09
N ARG A 57 -145.26 -1.85 0.26
CA ARG A 57 -146.40 -1.20 -0.44
C ARG A 57 -147.04 -2.07 -1.51
N LEU A 58 -146.31 -3.04 -2.07
CA LEU A 58 -146.83 -3.95 -3.09
C LEU A 58 -147.77 -5.00 -2.50
N LYS A 59 -147.56 -5.43 -1.25
CA LYS A 59 -148.37 -6.45 -0.55
C LYS A 59 -149.88 -6.17 -0.55
N PRO A 60 -150.37 -4.99 -0.11
CA PRO A 60 -151.80 -4.70 -0.12
C PRO A 60 -152.37 -4.66 -1.55
N GLN A 61 -151.60 -4.18 -2.53
CA GLN A 61 -152.04 -4.15 -3.93
C GLN A 61 -152.18 -5.55 -4.52
N GLN A 62 -151.26 -6.48 -4.20
CA GLN A 62 -151.40 -7.88 -4.61
C GLN A 62 -152.65 -8.54 -4.01
N LEU A 63 -152.91 -8.34 -2.71
CA LEU A 63 -154.10 -8.87 -2.05
C LEU A 63 -155.39 -8.32 -2.66
N ASP A 64 -155.40 -7.05 -3.05
CA ASP A 64 -156.55 -6.44 -3.70
C ASP A 64 -156.74 -6.91 -5.15
N ILE A 65 -155.66 -7.16 -5.91
CA ILE A 65 -155.74 -7.79 -7.24
C ILE A 65 -156.34 -9.20 -7.12
N ILE A 66 -155.92 -9.97 -6.10
CA ILE A 66 -156.47 -11.30 -5.81
C ILE A 66 -157.96 -11.21 -5.42
N ARG A 67 -158.38 -10.18 -4.68
CA ARG A 67 -159.80 -9.96 -4.33
C ARG A 67 -160.66 -9.52 -5.52
N ALA A 68 -160.13 -8.68 -6.42
CA ALA A 68 -160.84 -8.22 -7.61
C ALA A 68 -161.09 -9.39 -8.59
N GLY A 69 -160.07 -10.23 -8.83
CA GLY A 69 -160.23 -11.45 -9.63
C GLY A 69 -161.25 -12.44 -9.05
N LYS A 70 -161.44 -12.46 -7.73
CA LYS A 70 -162.46 -13.32 -7.08
C LYS A 70 -163.90 -12.81 -7.24
N LYS A 71 -164.09 -11.55 -7.66
CA LYS A 71 -165.40 -10.91 -7.87
C LYS A 71 -165.82 -10.82 -9.35
N ASN A 72 -165.04 -11.34 -10.31
CA ASN A 72 -165.24 -11.14 -11.76
C ASN A 72 -165.38 -9.65 -12.16
N ASP A 73 -164.70 -8.77 -11.44
CA ASP A 73 -164.64 -7.34 -11.74
C ASP A 73 -163.33 -7.03 -12.47
N ASP A 74 -163.30 -7.38 -13.76
CA ASP A 74 -162.10 -7.31 -14.60
C ASP A 74 -161.57 -5.88 -14.75
N ALA A 75 -162.46 -4.88 -14.72
CA ALA A 75 -162.10 -3.48 -14.80
C ALA A 75 -161.33 -3.00 -13.55
N ALA A 76 -161.79 -3.37 -12.35
CA ALA A 76 -161.08 -3.06 -11.11
C ALA A 76 -159.75 -3.81 -10.99
N GLY A 77 -159.71 -5.08 -11.45
CA GLY A 77 -158.50 -5.91 -11.46
C GLY A 77 -157.38 -5.33 -12.33
N LEU A 78 -157.70 -4.94 -13.57
CA LEU A 78 -156.74 -4.33 -14.51
C LEU A 78 -156.17 -2.99 -14.02
N ALA A 79 -157.01 -2.14 -13.43
CA ALA A 79 -156.55 -0.86 -12.88
C ALA A 79 -155.54 -1.04 -11.75
N LYS A 80 -155.81 -1.98 -10.82
CA LYS A 80 -154.86 -2.31 -9.74
C LYS A 80 -153.62 -3.01 -10.24
N LEU A 81 -153.72 -3.83 -11.29
CA LEU A 81 -152.54 -4.45 -11.90
C LEU A 81 -151.60 -3.41 -12.53
N LYS A 82 -152.15 -2.37 -13.16
CA LYS A 82 -151.35 -1.27 -13.71
C LYS A 82 -150.62 -0.49 -12.62
N GLN A 83 -151.24 -0.36 -11.44
CA GLN A 83 -150.62 0.28 -10.28
C GLN A 83 -149.50 -0.59 -9.67
N ALA A 84 -149.75 -1.89 -9.51
CA ALA A 84 -148.73 -2.84 -9.06
C ALA A 84 -147.59 -2.98 -10.08
N GLY A 85 -147.89 -2.90 -11.38
CA GLY A 85 -146.90 -2.92 -12.46
C GLY A 85 -145.92 -1.74 -12.40
N LYS A 86 -146.39 -0.54 -12.06
CA LYS A 86 -145.49 0.62 -11.83
C LYS A 86 -144.54 0.39 -10.67
N LEU A 87 -145.05 -0.10 -9.54
CA LEU A 87 -144.23 -0.42 -8.37
C LEU A 87 -143.22 -1.54 -8.68
N LEU A 88 -143.63 -2.56 -9.44
CA LEU A 88 -142.75 -3.65 -9.87
C LEU A 88 -141.63 -3.17 -10.79
N GLN A 89 -141.91 -2.23 -11.69
CA GLN A 89 -140.90 -1.61 -12.56
C GLN A 89 -139.90 -0.77 -11.76
N GLU A 90 -140.36 -0.09 -10.71
CA GLU A 90 -139.51 0.69 -9.79
C GLU A 90 -138.59 -0.23 -8.96
N VAL A 91 -139.10 -1.39 -8.50
CA VAL A 91 -138.29 -2.43 -7.84
C VAL A 91 -137.21 -2.97 -8.79
N GLU A 92 -137.54 -3.22 -10.06
CA GLU A 92 -136.59 -3.73 -11.05
C GLU A 92 -135.48 -2.71 -11.35
N GLN A 93 -135.82 -1.43 -11.55
CA GLN A 93 -134.83 -0.37 -11.73
C GLN A 93 -133.89 -0.23 -10.53
N LEU A 94 -134.43 -0.23 -9.32
CA LEU A 94 -133.65 -0.04 -8.11
C LEU A 94 -132.76 -1.25 -7.80
N SER A 95 -133.23 -2.47 -8.11
CA SER A 95 -132.42 -3.68 -8.05
C SER A 95 -131.24 -3.62 -9.02
N GLN A 96 -131.46 -3.16 -10.26
CA GLN A 96 -130.40 -3.06 -11.26
C GLN A 96 -129.30 -2.06 -10.83
N GLN A 97 -129.72 -0.90 -10.33
CA GLN A 97 -128.78 0.12 -9.82
C GLN A 97 -127.94 -0.35 -8.64
N LEU A 98 -128.43 -1.30 -7.84
CA LEU A 98 -127.70 -1.83 -6.68
C LEU A 98 -126.57 -2.77 -7.12
N VAL A 99 -126.81 -3.56 -8.17
CA VAL A 99 -125.82 -4.49 -8.73
C VAL A 99 -124.67 -3.73 -9.40
N ASP A 100 -124.96 -2.62 -10.08
CA ASP A 100 -123.94 -1.84 -10.77
C ASP A 100 -123.01 -1.09 -9.80
N ASP A 101 -123.56 -0.52 -8.71
CA ASP A 101 -122.80 0.20 -7.67
C ASP A 101 -121.78 -0.72 -6.97
N GLU A 102 -122.17 -1.96 -6.69
CA GLU A 102 -121.30 -2.92 -6.00
C GLU A 102 -120.21 -3.49 -6.92
N ARG A 103 -120.50 -3.62 -8.22
CA ARG A 103 -119.49 -3.97 -9.23
C ARG A 103 -118.43 -2.88 -9.36
N GLU A 104 -118.82 -1.61 -9.33
CA GLU A 104 -117.90 -0.47 -9.40
C GLU A 104 -116.97 -0.44 -8.18
N ARG A 105 -117.53 -0.60 -6.96
CA ARG A 105 -116.75 -0.68 -5.70
C ARG A 105 -115.71 -1.81 -5.70
N LEU A 106 -116.08 -3.01 -6.18
CA LEU A 106 -115.15 -4.14 -6.24
C LEU A 106 -113.98 -3.88 -7.18
N SER A 107 -114.25 -3.27 -8.35
CA SER A 107 -113.22 -2.94 -9.34
C SER A 107 -112.24 -1.87 -8.84
N ALA A 108 -112.73 -0.87 -8.11
CA ALA A 108 -111.91 0.18 -7.52
C ALA A 108 -110.95 -0.39 -6.44
N SER A 109 -111.43 -1.32 -5.61
CA SER A 109 -110.62 -1.97 -4.57
C SER A 109 -109.46 -2.80 -5.15
N LEU A 110 -109.73 -3.58 -6.21
CA LEU A 110 -108.70 -4.40 -6.87
C LEU A 110 -107.63 -3.56 -7.57
N ALA A 111 -108.01 -2.41 -8.15
CA ALA A 111 -107.07 -1.49 -8.77
C ALA A 111 -106.11 -0.87 -7.74
N ALA A 112 -106.62 -0.44 -6.58
CA ALA A 112 -105.82 0.12 -5.50
C ALA A 112 -104.79 -0.88 -4.94
N SER A 113 -105.18 -2.16 -4.76
CA SER A 113 -104.26 -3.20 -4.27
C SER A 113 -103.12 -3.52 -5.25
N ARG A 114 -103.37 -3.49 -6.56
CA ARG A 114 -102.31 -3.71 -7.58
C ARG A 114 -101.29 -2.58 -7.61
N GLU A 115 -101.72 -1.33 -7.42
CA GLU A 115 -100.80 -0.20 -7.43
C GLU A 115 -99.86 -0.19 -6.22
N GLN A 116 -100.37 -0.54 -5.03
CA GLN A 116 -99.55 -0.66 -3.81
C GLN A 116 -98.52 -1.79 -3.94
N GLY A 117 -98.90 -2.95 -4.49
CA GLY A 117 -97.98 -4.06 -4.73
C GLY A 117 -96.83 -3.70 -5.68
N ARG A 118 -97.12 -2.96 -6.77
CA ARG A 118 -96.09 -2.51 -7.72
C ARG A 118 -95.09 -1.55 -7.09
N LYS A 119 -95.54 -0.62 -6.25
CA LYS A 119 -94.67 0.34 -5.55
C LYS A 119 -93.68 -0.36 -4.62
N ILE A 120 -94.13 -1.37 -3.88
CA ILE A 120 -93.27 -2.16 -2.96
C ILE A 120 -92.18 -2.92 -3.74
N ILE A 121 -92.53 -3.59 -4.84
CA ILE A 121 -91.57 -4.36 -5.65
C ILE A 121 -90.49 -3.45 -6.28
N VAL A 122 -90.87 -2.29 -6.82
CA VAL A 122 -89.91 -1.33 -7.41
C VAL A 122 -88.96 -0.78 -6.34
N MET A 123 -89.46 -0.47 -5.15
CA MET A 123 -88.65 0.05 -4.06
C MET A 123 -87.64 -1.00 -3.53
N LEU A 124 -88.07 -2.26 -3.37
CA LEU A 124 -87.19 -3.39 -3.04
C LEU A 124 -86.11 -3.62 -4.11
N GLY A 125 -86.49 -3.60 -5.39
CA GLY A 125 -85.54 -3.70 -6.50
C GLY A 125 -84.51 -2.56 -6.50
N GLY A 126 -84.94 -1.34 -6.17
CA GLY A 126 -84.07 -0.17 -6.03
C GLY A 126 -83.03 -0.33 -4.90
N PHE A 127 -83.44 -0.84 -3.74
CA PHE A 127 -82.51 -1.09 -2.62
C PHE A 127 -81.48 -2.16 -2.94
N VAL A 128 -81.89 -3.26 -3.61
CA VAL A 128 -80.96 -4.32 -4.02
C VAL A 128 -79.95 -3.80 -5.05
N LEU A 129 -80.41 -3.05 -6.05
CA LEU A 129 -79.54 -2.47 -7.08
C LEU A 129 -78.54 -1.47 -6.47
N ALA A 130 -79.02 -0.59 -5.56
CA ALA A 130 -78.16 0.34 -4.84
C ALA A 130 -77.08 -0.38 -4.00
N GLY A 131 -77.45 -1.49 -3.34
CA GLY A 131 -76.51 -2.33 -2.59
C GLY A 131 -75.44 -2.96 -3.47
N ILE A 132 -75.80 -3.48 -4.65
CA ILE A 132 -74.85 -4.05 -5.60
C ILE A 132 -73.89 -2.97 -6.12
N VAL A 133 -74.42 -1.81 -6.53
CA VAL A 133 -73.60 -0.69 -7.03
C VAL A 133 -72.64 -0.19 -5.94
N ALA A 134 -73.12 -0.02 -4.70
CA ALA A 134 -72.26 0.35 -3.57
C ALA A 134 -71.17 -0.70 -3.31
N GLY A 135 -71.50 -1.99 -3.34
CA GLY A 135 -70.53 -3.08 -3.18
C GLY A 135 -69.45 -3.10 -4.26
N VAL A 136 -69.82 -2.87 -5.53
CA VAL A 136 -68.87 -2.77 -6.64
C VAL A 136 -67.98 -1.52 -6.48
N LEU A 137 -68.55 -0.37 -6.13
CA LEU A 137 -67.78 0.87 -5.93
C LEU A 137 -66.78 0.74 -4.77
N VAL A 138 -67.19 0.16 -3.64
CA VAL A 138 -66.30 -0.12 -2.51
C VAL A 138 -65.21 -1.11 -2.93
N SER A 139 -65.56 -2.17 -3.66
CA SER A 139 -64.56 -3.15 -4.13
C SER A 139 -63.54 -2.52 -5.08
N LEU A 140 -63.97 -1.65 -6.01
CA LEU A 140 -63.07 -0.92 -6.91
C LEU A 140 -62.21 0.10 -6.15
N PHE A 141 -62.76 0.75 -5.12
CA PHE A 141 -62.01 1.66 -4.26
C PHE A 141 -60.92 0.94 -3.48
N VAL A 142 -61.25 -0.19 -2.82
CA VAL A 142 -60.28 -1.02 -2.09
C VAL A 142 -59.24 -1.60 -3.04
N ALA A 143 -59.65 -2.14 -4.20
CA ALA A 143 -58.73 -2.72 -5.17
C ALA A 143 -57.73 -1.68 -5.71
N SER A 144 -58.18 -0.44 -5.97
CA SER A 144 -57.32 0.61 -6.50
C SER A 144 -56.42 1.27 -5.46
N ARG A 145 -56.89 1.44 -4.22
CA ARG A 145 -56.17 2.16 -3.15
C ARG A 145 -55.36 1.27 -2.21
N ILE A 146 -55.71 -0.01 -2.08
CA ILE A 146 -55.07 -0.93 -1.13
C ILE A 146 -54.41 -2.09 -1.89
N THR A 147 -55.19 -2.87 -2.64
CA THR A 147 -54.70 -4.12 -3.24
C THR A 147 -53.63 -3.88 -4.31
N ARG A 148 -53.83 -2.92 -5.23
CA ARG A 148 -52.85 -2.61 -6.27
C ARG A 148 -51.50 -2.11 -5.70
N PRO A 149 -51.44 -1.14 -4.78
CA PRO A 149 -50.19 -0.76 -4.14
C PRO A 149 -49.51 -1.90 -3.37
N LEU A 150 -50.27 -2.76 -2.68
CA LEU A 150 -49.70 -3.92 -1.98
C LEU A 150 -49.04 -4.92 -2.93
N VAL A 151 -49.68 -5.26 -4.05
CA VAL A 151 -49.10 -6.15 -5.07
C VAL A 151 -47.86 -5.51 -5.71
N MET A 152 -47.84 -4.19 -5.89
CA MET A 152 -46.64 -3.49 -6.37
C MET A 152 -45.49 -3.59 -5.36
N ILE A 153 -45.76 -3.35 -4.07
CA ILE A 153 -44.76 -3.50 -3.00
C ILE A 153 -44.24 -4.93 -2.96
N GLU A 154 -45.13 -5.93 -3.00
CA GLU A 154 -44.76 -7.35 -3.03
C GLU A 154 -43.80 -7.66 -4.18
N LYS A 155 -44.16 -7.29 -5.41
CA LYS A 155 -43.31 -7.52 -6.59
C LYS A 155 -41.97 -6.79 -6.49
N SER A 156 -41.97 -5.55 -6.03
CA SER A 156 -40.75 -4.78 -5.84
C SER A 156 -39.85 -5.39 -4.76
N MET A 157 -40.41 -5.85 -3.65
CA MET A 157 -39.63 -6.52 -2.60
C MET A 157 -39.12 -7.89 -3.04
N ALA A 158 -39.86 -8.61 -3.90
CA ALA A 158 -39.36 -9.82 -4.53
C ALA A 158 -38.13 -9.52 -5.43
N SER A 159 -38.16 -8.44 -6.21
CA SER A 159 -36.99 -8.00 -7.00
C SER A 159 -35.81 -7.60 -6.11
N VAL A 160 -36.04 -6.90 -5.00
CA VAL A 160 -34.98 -6.57 -4.02
C VAL A 160 -34.40 -7.83 -3.37
N ALA A 161 -35.23 -8.83 -3.06
CA ALA A 161 -34.80 -10.10 -2.50
C ALA A 161 -33.93 -10.91 -3.49
N ASP A 162 -34.24 -10.83 -4.79
CA ASP A 162 -33.40 -11.37 -5.87
C ASP A 162 -32.13 -10.53 -6.14
N GLY A 163 -31.93 -9.44 -5.40
CA GLY A 163 -30.75 -8.59 -5.48
C GLY A 163 -30.88 -7.39 -6.44
N ASP A 164 -32.03 -7.16 -7.07
CA ASP A 164 -32.23 -6.00 -7.96
C ASP A 164 -32.58 -4.73 -7.17
N LEU A 165 -31.58 -3.88 -6.94
CA LEU A 165 -31.72 -2.58 -6.27
C LEU A 165 -31.98 -1.43 -7.26
N THR A 166 -32.07 -1.70 -8.57
CA THR A 166 -32.33 -0.68 -9.59
C THR A 166 -33.79 -0.26 -9.69
N ILE A 167 -34.66 -0.88 -8.88
CA ILE A 167 -36.10 -0.64 -8.90
C ILE A 167 -36.45 0.78 -8.41
N SER A 168 -37.38 1.42 -9.10
CA SER A 168 -37.91 2.73 -8.72
C SER A 168 -39.33 2.61 -8.18
N LEU A 169 -39.48 2.92 -6.89
CA LEU A 169 -40.74 2.92 -6.17
C LEU A 169 -41.32 4.34 -6.16
N ASN A 170 -42.23 4.63 -7.09
CA ASN A 170 -42.81 5.98 -7.20
C ASN A 170 -43.97 6.15 -6.20
N ALA A 171 -43.77 6.99 -5.17
CA ALA A 171 -44.75 7.23 -4.12
C ALA A 171 -45.79 8.27 -4.56
N GLY A 172 -46.88 7.83 -5.20
CA GLY A 172 -47.98 8.70 -5.62
C GLY A 172 -48.97 9.08 -4.51
N GLY A 173 -48.97 8.38 -3.37
CA GLY A 173 -49.98 8.52 -2.30
C GLY A 173 -49.49 9.31 -1.08
N ARG A 174 -50.40 9.99 -0.38
CA ARG A 174 -50.14 10.61 0.95
C ARG A 174 -50.73 9.80 2.12
N ASP A 175 -51.28 8.64 1.81
CA ASP A 175 -51.87 7.70 2.78
C ASP A 175 -50.79 6.78 3.39
N GLU A 176 -51.22 5.85 4.25
CA GLU A 176 -50.38 4.81 4.88
C GLU A 176 -49.56 4.04 3.84
N MET A 177 -50.15 3.76 2.67
CA MET A 177 -49.47 3.05 1.59
C MET A 177 -48.37 3.90 0.97
N GLY A 178 -48.65 5.16 0.66
CA GLY A 178 -47.66 6.09 0.13
C GLY A 178 -46.48 6.34 1.07
N ARG A 179 -46.73 6.47 2.38
CA ARG A 179 -45.67 6.57 3.40
C ARG A 179 -44.80 5.30 3.45
N THR A 180 -45.43 4.13 3.35
CA THR A 180 -44.71 2.84 3.35
C THR A 180 -43.83 2.71 2.11
N VAL A 181 -44.36 3.01 0.91
CA VAL A 181 -43.58 3.00 -0.35
C VAL A 181 -42.38 3.94 -0.26
N ASN A 182 -42.54 5.13 0.30
CA ASN A 182 -41.44 6.08 0.46
C ASN A 182 -40.36 5.61 1.45
N ALA A 183 -40.75 5.03 2.59
CA ALA A 183 -39.81 4.44 3.56
C ALA A 183 -39.02 3.28 2.95
N ILE A 184 -39.69 2.41 2.18
CA ILE A 184 -39.06 1.33 1.43
C ILE A 184 -38.11 1.90 0.38
N SER A 185 -38.54 2.87 -0.43
CA SER A 185 -37.70 3.52 -1.45
C SER A 185 -36.43 4.12 -0.85
N THR A 186 -36.56 4.83 0.28
CA THR A 186 -35.42 5.37 1.02
C THR A 186 -34.47 4.28 1.51
N THR A 187 -35.01 3.14 1.95
CA THR A 187 -34.21 1.99 2.40
C THR A 187 -33.45 1.35 1.25
N VAL A 188 -34.12 1.10 0.11
CA VAL A 188 -33.49 0.59 -1.12
C VAL A 188 -32.42 1.55 -1.61
N GLY A 189 -32.67 2.86 -1.61
CA GLY A 189 -31.67 3.87 -1.98
C GLY A 189 -30.44 3.90 -1.06
N LYS A 190 -30.63 3.68 0.25
CA LYS A 190 -29.51 3.54 1.20
C LYS A 190 -28.73 2.24 0.96
N LEU A 191 -29.41 1.12 0.74
CA LEU A 191 -28.77 -0.16 0.40
C LEU A 191 -27.96 -0.04 -0.89
N HIS A 192 -28.55 0.57 -1.94
CA HIS A 192 -27.88 0.89 -3.20
C HIS A 192 -26.58 1.66 -2.97
N GLY A 193 -26.63 2.72 -2.15
CA GLY A 193 -25.46 3.53 -1.80
C GLY A 193 -24.39 2.74 -1.04
N ILE A 194 -24.80 1.93 -0.06
CA ILE A 194 -23.90 1.04 0.69
C ILE A 194 -23.21 0.07 -0.26
N ILE A 195 -23.97 -0.64 -1.10
CA ILE A 195 -23.40 -1.63 -2.02
C ILE A 195 -22.42 -0.98 -3.00
N ARG A 196 -22.73 0.20 -3.56
CA ARG A 196 -21.76 0.95 -4.38
C ARG A 196 -20.50 1.33 -3.61
N GLY A 197 -20.64 1.78 -2.37
CA GLY A 197 -19.50 2.11 -1.50
C GLY A 197 -18.60 0.91 -1.24
N VAL A 198 -19.20 -0.26 -0.97
CA VAL A 198 -18.43 -1.50 -0.75
C VAL A 198 -17.78 -2.00 -2.04
N MET A 199 -18.44 -1.89 -3.21
CA MET A 199 -17.80 -2.19 -4.51
C MET A 199 -16.57 -1.32 -4.76
N ALA A 200 -16.70 0.00 -4.56
CA ALA A 200 -15.59 0.94 -4.75
C ALA A 200 -14.43 0.61 -3.79
N SER A 201 -14.75 0.35 -2.51
CA SER A 201 -13.77 0.00 -1.49
C SER A 201 -13.07 -1.33 -1.79
N SER A 202 -13.79 -2.34 -2.29
CA SER A 202 -13.21 -3.63 -2.67
C SER A 202 -12.27 -3.51 -3.87
N THR A 203 -12.62 -2.69 -4.86
CA THR A 203 -11.76 -2.41 -6.02
C THR A 203 -10.49 -1.66 -5.60
N MET A 204 -10.63 -0.69 -4.69
CA MET A 204 -9.49 0.03 -4.12
C MET A 204 -8.56 -0.92 -3.35
N LEU A 205 -9.13 -1.77 -2.49
CA LEU A 205 -8.38 -2.76 -1.72
C LEU A 205 -7.61 -3.75 -2.60
N ALA A 206 -8.23 -4.23 -3.69
CA ALA A 206 -7.56 -5.10 -4.66
C ALA A 206 -6.38 -4.39 -5.35
N ARG A 207 -6.53 -3.10 -5.70
CA ARG A 207 -5.46 -2.29 -6.29
C ARG A 207 -4.30 -2.09 -5.30
N GLU A 208 -4.59 -1.67 -4.08
CA GLU A 208 -3.59 -1.46 -3.03
C GLU A 208 -2.84 -2.76 -2.69
N SER A 209 -3.53 -3.91 -2.74
CA SER A 209 -2.89 -5.22 -2.58
C SER A 209 -1.91 -5.55 -3.72
N GLY A 210 -2.24 -5.14 -4.95
CA GLY A 210 -1.33 -5.22 -6.09
C GLY A 210 -0.08 -4.36 -5.91
N GLU A 211 -0.26 -3.10 -5.48
CA GLU A 211 0.83 -2.17 -5.18
C GLU A 211 1.74 -2.70 -4.04
N LEU A 212 1.16 -3.34 -3.00
CA LEU A 212 1.93 -3.99 -1.93
C LEU A 212 2.78 -5.16 -2.45
N THR A 213 2.24 -5.94 -3.40
CA THR A 213 2.97 -7.06 -4.01
C THR A 213 4.15 -6.56 -4.85
N GLU A 214 3.96 -5.49 -5.61
CA GLU A 214 5.03 -4.84 -6.38
C GLU A 214 6.11 -4.27 -5.46
N ALA A 215 5.71 -3.56 -4.40
CA ALA A 215 6.64 -3.03 -3.39
C ALA A 215 7.43 -4.14 -2.69
N ALA A 216 6.79 -5.26 -2.36
CA ALA A 216 7.46 -6.44 -1.81
C ALA A 216 8.50 -7.03 -2.79
N GLY A 217 8.19 -7.05 -4.09
CA GLY A 217 9.14 -7.45 -5.14
C GLY A 217 10.38 -6.55 -5.19
N LEU A 218 10.19 -5.23 -5.14
CA LEU A 218 11.32 -4.28 -5.12
C LEU A 218 12.19 -4.47 -3.87
N ILE A 219 11.58 -4.68 -2.70
CA ILE A 219 12.31 -4.95 -1.46
C ILE A 219 13.05 -6.30 -1.55
N HIS A 220 12.46 -7.31 -2.18
CA HIS A 220 13.11 -8.61 -2.42
C HIS A 220 14.41 -8.44 -3.21
N ASP A 221 14.35 -7.74 -4.34
CA ASP A 221 15.50 -7.52 -5.21
C ASP A 221 16.57 -6.68 -4.51
N ALA A 222 16.17 -5.63 -3.79
CA ALA A 222 17.07 -4.83 -2.98
C ALA A 222 17.77 -5.68 -1.91
N THR A 223 17.03 -6.55 -1.22
CA THR A 223 17.58 -7.46 -0.20
C THR A 223 18.58 -8.45 -0.78
N ARG A 224 18.32 -8.99 -1.99
CA ARG A 224 19.25 -9.87 -2.69
C ARG A 224 20.55 -9.17 -3.10
N ASN A 225 20.45 -7.92 -3.54
CA ASN A 225 21.62 -7.11 -3.85
C ASN A 225 22.43 -6.81 -2.57
N ILE A 226 21.76 -6.51 -1.45
CA ILE A 226 22.41 -6.33 -0.15
C ILE A 226 23.16 -7.61 0.26
N ASP A 227 22.54 -8.80 0.18
CA ASP A 227 23.21 -10.07 0.51
C ASP A 227 24.47 -10.32 -0.34
N THR A 228 24.41 -10.02 -1.64
CA THR A 228 25.55 -10.15 -2.54
C THR A 228 26.68 -9.20 -2.15
N ASN A 229 26.35 -7.92 -1.89
CA ASN A 229 27.32 -6.92 -1.48
C ASN A 229 27.93 -7.24 -0.11
N VAL A 230 27.12 -7.72 0.84
CA VAL A 230 27.57 -8.16 2.17
C VAL A 230 28.62 -9.28 2.06
N LYS A 231 28.40 -10.26 1.18
CA LYS A 231 29.37 -11.34 0.94
C LYS A 231 30.69 -10.80 0.39
N GLN A 232 30.62 -9.91 -0.59
CA GLN A 232 31.81 -9.30 -1.19
C GLN A 232 32.58 -8.44 -0.17
N ILE A 233 31.88 -7.56 0.57
CA ILE A 233 32.52 -6.70 1.58
C ILE A 233 33.17 -7.55 2.68
N ARG A 234 32.55 -8.67 3.08
CA ARG A 234 33.14 -9.59 4.07
C ARG A 234 34.45 -10.21 3.58
N GLU A 235 34.48 -10.64 2.32
CA GLU A 235 35.69 -11.21 1.71
C GLU A 235 36.79 -10.14 1.61
N GLU A 236 36.47 -8.96 1.09
CA GLU A 236 37.40 -7.81 1.00
C GLU A 236 37.92 -7.39 2.38
N SER A 237 37.06 -7.35 3.40
CA SER A 237 37.47 -7.03 4.78
C SER A 237 38.44 -8.06 5.36
N THR A 238 38.25 -9.34 5.02
CA THR A 238 39.14 -10.42 5.47
C THR A 238 40.51 -10.31 4.81
N VAL A 239 40.54 -10.06 3.50
CA VAL A 239 41.79 -9.82 2.75
C VAL A 239 42.50 -8.58 3.29
N ALA A 240 41.78 -7.49 3.53
CA ALA A 240 42.34 -6.25 4.07
C ALA A 240 42.92 -6.42 5.48
N LEU A 241 42.27 -7.21 6.34
CA LEU A 241 42.81 -7.57 7.66
C LEU A 241 44.13 -8.34 7.53
N SER A 242 44.17 -9.38 6.70
CA SER A 242 45.38 -10.17 6.48
C SER A 242 46.52 -9.31 5.92
N ALA A 243 46.23 -8.43 4.95
CA ALA A 243 47.21 -7.52 4.39
C ALA A 243 47.73 -6.50 5.41
N THR A 244 46.86 -6.05 6.33
CA THR A 244 47.26 -5.15 7.43
C THR A 244 48.18 -5.86 8.42
N GLU A 245 47.89 -7.12 8.78
CA GLU A 245 48.75 -7.93 9.65
C GLU A 245 50.12 -8.19 9.01
N GLU A 246 50.13 -8.56 7.73
CA GLU A 246 51.37 -8.78 6.98
C GLU A 246 52.20 -7.49 6.86
N ALA A 247 51.55 -6.34 6.61
CA ALA A 247 52.23 -5.05 6.55
C ALA A 247 52.88 -4.68 7.89
N ILE A 248 52.23 -4.96 9.02
CA ILE A 248 52.81 -4.75 10.35
C ILE A 248 54.07 -5.61 10.53
N GLU A 249 54.01 -6.90 10.17
CA GLU A 249 55.16 -7.80 10.29
C GLU A 249 56.35 -7.33 9.42
N HIS A 250 56.08 -6.93 8.17
CA HIS A 250 57.10 -6.39 7.27
C HIS A 250 57.71 -5.09 7.79
N LEU A 251 56.90 -4.20 8.35
CA LEU A 251 57.36 -2.93 8.92
C LEU A 251 58.20 -3.12 10.18
N ASP A 252 57.82 -4.03 11.08
CA ASP A 252 58.64 -4.34 12.25
C ASP A 252 59.97 -4.98 11.85
N ARG A 253 59.99 -5.89 10.87
CA ARG A 253 61.23 -6.45 10.33
C ARG A 253 62.13 -5.39 9.70
N ALA A 254 61.55 -4.50 8.88
CA ALA A 254 62.28 -3.41 8.26
C ALA A 254 62.82 -2.41 9.30
N ALA A 255 62.07 -2.19 10.40
CA ALA A 255 62.54 -1.37 11.51
C ALA A 255 63.77 -2.01 12.19
N ASP A 256 63.72 -3.31 12.46
CA ASP A 256 64.88 -4.02 13.02
C ASP A 256 66.11 -3.97 12.10
N GLU A 257 65.92 -4.08 10.78
CA GLU A 257 66.98 -3.90 9.79
C GLU A 257 67.57 -2.47 9.80
N CYS A 258 66.72 -1.44 9.91
CA CYS A 258 67.18 -0.05 10.04
C CYS A 258 68.01 0.17 11.31
N ARG A 259 67.56 -0.43 12.42
CA ARG A 259 68.28 -0.36 13.69
C ARG A 259 69.65 -1.04 13.56
N ALA A 260 69.71 -2.24 13.00
CA ALA A 260 70.96 -2.96 12.76
C ALA A 260 71.91 -2.18 11.82
N ALA A 261 71.37 -1.51 10.79
CA ALA A 261 72.13 -0.65 9.90
C ALA A 261 72.72 0.57 10.65
N SER A 262 71.96 1.20 11.54
CA SER A 262 72.44 2.31 12.39
C SER A 262 73.55 1.86 13.36
N GLU A 263 73.40 0.69 13.99
CA GLU A 263 74.43 0.10 14.87
C GLU A 263 75.73 -0.24 14.09
N THR A 264 75.58 -0.76 12.87
CA THR A 264 76.69 -1.05 11.96
C THR A 264 77.40 0.23 11.52
N ALA A 265 76.64 1.26 11.13
CA ALA A 265 77.20 2.56 10.76
C ALA A 265 77.96 3.21 11.93
N THR A 266 77.41 3.17 13.14
CA THR A 266 78.09 3.65 14.34
C THR A 266 79.41 2.92 14.60
N THR A 267 79.42 1.60 14.41
CA THR A 267 80.65 0.79 14.56
C THR A 267 81.68 1.15 13.49
N SER A 268 81.26 1.30 12.24
CA SER A 268 82.14 1.72 11.14
C SER A 268 82.71 3.11 11.35
N ALA A 269 81.93 4.06 11.88
CA ALA A 269 82.42 5.40 12.23
C ALA A 269 83.54 5.34 13.28
N ARG A 270 83.43 4.46 14.28
CA ARG A 270 84.52 4.24 15.26
C ARG A 270 85.77 3.65 14.64
N MET A 271 85.62 2.69 13.71
CA MET A 271 86.77 2.11 13.00
C MET A 271 87.49 3.17 12.16
N ILE A 272 86.75 4.03 11.47
CA ILE A 272 87.34 5.13 10.69
C ILE A 272 88.05 6.14 11.61
N ALA A 273 87.45 6.49 12.76
CA ALA A 273 88.09 7.37 13.73
C ALA A 273 89.44 6.79 14.21
N SER A 274 89.49 5.48 14.51
CA SER A 274 90.73 4.79 14.85
C SER A 274 91.75 4.83 13.70
N ALA A 275 91.31 4.62 12.46
CA ALA A 275 92.20 4.68 11.29
C ALA A 275 92.78 6.09 11.09
N VAL A 276 92.00 7.14 11.35
CA VAL A 276 92.50 8.53 11.33
C VAL A 276 93.59 8.74 12.38
N GLU A 277 93.41 8.25 13.61
CA GLU A 277 94.45 8.31 14.65
C GLU A 277 95.73 7.54 14.25
N ASP A 278 95.59 6.37 13.63
CA ASP A 278 96.72 5.57 13.15
C ASP A 278 97.49 6.29 12.04
N PHE A 279 96.80 6.92 11.09
CA PHE A 279 97.45 7.71 10.04
C PHE A 279 98.09 8.99 10.55
N GLN A 280 97.52 9.65 11.56
CA GLN A 280 98.15 10.81 12.21
C GLN A 280 99.45 10.40 12.92
N ARG A 281 99.46 9.24 13.58
CA ARG A 281 100.67 8.69 14.19
C ARG A 281 101.71 8.30 13.15
N PHE A 282 101.27 7.68 12.05
CA PHE A 282 102.13 7.34 10.92
C PHE A 282 102.77 8.58 10.31
N GLN A 283 102.00 9.65 10.10
CA GLN A 283 102.51 10.94 9.63
C GLN A 283 103.58 11.50 10.56
N GLY A 284 103.35 11.52 11.87
CA GLY A 284 104.34 11.99 12.84
C GLY A 284 105.64 11.17 12.83
N ASN A 285 105.54 9.84 12.68
CA ASN A 285 106.72 8.98 12.54
C ASN A 285 107.49 9.25 11.23
N MET A 286 106.79 9.53 10.13
CA MET A 286 107.42 9.88 8.85
C MET A 286 108.12 11.24 8.93
N GLU A 287 107.49 12.26 9.53
CA GLU A 287 108.10 13.58 9.75
C GLU A 287 109.37 13.47 10.61
N GLN A 288 109.34 12.64 11.66
CA GLN A 288 110.55 12.35 12.45
C GLN A 288 111.63 11.67 11.59
N THR A 289 111.26 10.73 10.73
CA THR A 289 112.21 10.03 9.83
C THR A 289 112.82 10.98 8.80
N VAL A 290 112.03 11.91 8.26
CA VAL A 290 112.53 13.00 7.40
C VAL A 290 113.58 13.81 8.15
N GLY A 291 113.31 14.21 9.40
CA GLY A 291 114.27 14.94 10.24
C GLY A 291 115.60 14.22 10.42
N VAL A 292 115.57 12.93 10.79
CA VAL A 292 116.79 12.11 10.94
C VAL A 292 117.55 11.94 9.61
N THR A 293 116.82 11.83 8.50
CA THR A 293 117.43 11.70 7.17
C THR A 293 118.09 13.02 6.72
N GLN A 294 117.50 14.16 7.08
CA GLN A 294 118.10 15.47 6.85
C GLN A 294 119.37 15.69 7.68
N GLU A 295 119.39 15.25 8.94
CA GLU A 295 120.60 15.26 9.77
C GLU A 295 121.72 14.40 9.14
N LEU A 296 121.37 13.26 8.54
CA LEU A 296 122.32 12.43 7.79
C LEU A 296 122.85 13.14 6.54
N ALA A 297 122.00 13.89 5.82
CA ALA A 297 122.41 14.73 4.69
C ALA A 297 123.44 15.78 5.11
N GLU A 298 123.19 16.47 6.22
CA GLU A 298 124.11 17.46 6.78
C GLU A 298 125.44 16.83 7.22
N ALA A 299 125.39 15.65 7.85
CA ALA A 299 126.58 14.91 8.23
C ALA A 299 127.40 14.48 7.00
N ALA A 300 126.74 14.01 5.94
CA ALA A 300 127.39 13.69 4.66
C ALA A 300 128.12 14.90 4.09
N GLY A 301 127.46 16.07 4.05
CA GLY A 301 128.08 17.32 3.57
C GLY A 301 129.31 17.75 4.38
N LYS A 302 129.29 17.57 5.72
CA LYS A 302 130.46 17.81 6.57
C LYS A 302 131.61 16.84 6.25
N ILE A 303 131.31 15.56 6.01
CA ILE A 303 132.33 14.58 5.61
C ILE A 303 132.93 14.95 4.26
N THR A 304 132.13 15.36 3.27
CA THR A 304 132.62 15.86 1.97
C THR A 304 133.57 17.03 2.13
N GLN A 305 133.29 17.96 3.05
CA GLN A 305 134.19 19.09 3.32
C GLN A 305 135.52 18.63 3.94
N ILE A 306 135.47 17.66 4.86
CA ILE A 306 136.66 17.08 5.49
C ILE A 306 137.49 16.31 4.46
N THR A 307 136.89 15.45 3.64
CA THR A 307 137.61 14.68 2.61
C THR A 307 138.24 15.58 1.55
N ASN A 308 137.55 16.66 1.14
CA ASN A 308 138.15 17.68 0.26
C ASN A 308 139.36 18.36 0.90
N THR A 309 139.31 18.64 2.20
CA THR A 309 140.43 19.24 2.93
C THR A 309 141.61 18.26 3.01
N ILE A 310 141.36 16.98 3.32
CA ILE A 310 142.40 15.94 3.34
C ILE A 310 143.02 15.78 1.95
N ARG A 311 142.22 15.72 0.89
CA ARG A 311 142.70 15.67 -0.49
C ARG A 311 143.62 16.84 -0.80
N SER A 312 143.21 18.06 -0.46
CA SER A 312 144.05 19.26 -0.64
C SER A 312 145.37 19.17 0.13
N ILE A 313 145.35 18.67 1.37
CA ILE A 313 146.57 18.44 2.16
C ILE A 313 147.45 17.36 1.52
N SER A 314 146.87 16.26 1.02
CA SER A 314 147.59 15.19 0.34
C SER A 314 148.23 15.68 -0.96
N GLU A 315 147.54 16.47 -1.77
CA GLU A 315 148.09 17.10 -2.98
C GLU A 315 149.24 18.06 -2.64
N GLN A 316 149.07 18.89 -1.60
CA GLN A 316 150.15 19.76 -1.10
C GLN A 316 151.35 18.95 -0.61
N THR A 317 151.10 17.87 0.14
CA THR A 317 152.15 16.98 0.67
C THR A 317 152.88 16.27 -0.45
N ASN A 318 152.16 15.82 -1.49
CA ASN A 318 152.73 15.20 -2.69
C ASN A 318 153.62 16.20 -3.46
N LEU A 319 153.22 17.46 -3.58
CA LEU A 319 154.03 18.52 -4.18
C LEU A 319 155.26 18.88 -3.34
N LEU A 320 155.12 18.95 -2.01
CA LEU A 320 156.23 19.16 -1.07
C LEU A 320 157.25 18.02 -1.18
N ALA A 321 156.79 16.78 -1.12
CA ALA A 321 157.63 15.58 -1.24
C ALA A 321 158.31 15.50 -2.61
N LEU A 322 157.64 15.92 -3.69
CA LEU A 322 158.25 16.02 -5.01
C LEU A 322 159.40 17.04 -5.02
N ASN A 323 159.20 18.22 -4.43
CA ASN A 323 160.25 19.24 -4.33
C ASN A 323 161.43 18.75 -3.49
N GLU A 324 161.19 18.03 -2.39
CA GLU A 324 162.25 17.45 -1.57
C GLU A 324 162.99 16.30 -2.29
N ALA A 325 162.29 15.46 -3.04
CA ALA A 325 162.91 14.41 -3.85
C ALA A 325 163.84 14.99 -4.93
N ILE A 326 163.41 16.10 -5.57
CA ILE A 326 164.23 16.85 -6.54
C ILE A 326 165.50 17.41 -5.86
N GLU A 327 165.36 18.05 -4.69
CA GLU A 327 166.50 18.66 -3.98
C GLU A 327 167.44 17.59 -3.38
N ALA A 328 166.91 16.46 -2.93
CA ALA A 328 167.68 15.30 -2.47
C ALA A 328 168.48 14.65 -3.62
N ALA A 329 167.91 14.56 -4.82
CA ALA A 329 168.63 14.13 -6.03
C ALA A 329 169.73 15.13 -6.42
N ARG A 330 169.52 16.43 -6.17
CA ARG A 330 170.49 17.51 -6.43
C ARG A 330 171.69 17.48 -5.48
N ALA A 331 171.51 17.00 -4.24
CA ALA A 331 172.56 16.84 -3.24
C ALA A 331 173.46 15.60 -3.45
N GLY A 332 173.19 14.75 -4.45
CA GLY A 332 174.01 13.60 -4.81
C GLY A 332 174.06 12.52 -3.71
N GLU A 333 175.23 11.94 -3.45
CA GLU A 333 175.39 10.83 -2.47
C GLU A 333 175.00 11.22 -1.02
N GLN A 334 175.10 12.52 -0.65
CA GLN A 334 174.70 13.00 0.68
C GLN A 334 173.18 13.09 0.87
N GLY A 335 172.40 13.21 -0.21
CA GLY A 335 170.94 13.33 -0.19
C GLY A 335 170.19 12.01 -0.30
N ARG A 336 170.90 10.88 -0.45
CA ARG A 336 170.32 9.59 -0.82
C ARG A 336 169.32 9.04 0.21
N GLY A 337 169.57 9.26 1.51
CA GLY A 337 168.62 8.91 2.57
C GLY A 337 167.35 9.77 2.56
N PHE A 338 167.49 11.07 2.26
CA PHE A 338 166.36 12.00 2.12
C PHE A 338 165.53 11.72 0.88
N ALA A 339 166.14 11.32 -0.24
CA ALA A 339 165.43 10.94 -1.46
C ALA A 339 164.48 9.75 -1.24
N VAL A 340 164.92 8.73 -0.50
CA VAL A 340 164.08 7.56 -0.16
C VAL A 340 162.89 7.96 0.72
N VAL A 341 163.12 8.83 1.71
CA VAL A 341 162.04 9.34 2.57
C VAL A 341 161.07 10.20 1.76
N ALA A 342 161.55 11.07 0.88
CA ALA A 342 160.71 11.91 0.04
C ALA A 342 159.86 11.09 -0.94
N ASP A 343 160.41 10.03 -1.56
CA ASP A 343 159.64 9.11 -2.42
C ASP A 343 158.58 8.32 -1.62
N GLU A 344 158.89 7.87 -0.40
CA GLU A 344 157.93 7.19 0.48
C GLU A 344 156.79 8.13 0.92
N VAL A 345 157.11 9.38 1.27
CA VAL A 345 156.12 10.42 1.60
C VAL A 345 155.25 10.74 0.38
N ARG A 346 155.84 10.78 -0.83
CA ARG A 346 155.12 11.02 -2.08
C ARG A 346 154.14 9.89 -2.37
N GLU A 347 154.57 8.63 -2.23
CA GLU A 347 153.69 7.46 -2.41
C GLU A 347 152.58 7.42 -1.36
N LEU A 348 152.89 7.77 -0.10
CA LEU A 348 151.87 7.88 0.97
C LEU A 348 150.85 8.99 0.68
N ALA A 349 151.30 10.15 0.20
CA ALA A 349 150.44 11.26 -0.18
C ALA A 349 149.53 10.88 -1.36
N LYS A 350 150.06 10.19 -2.38
CA LYS A 350 149.27 9.67 -3.50
C LYS A 350 148.22 8.64 -3.03
N ARG A 351 148.62 7.66 -2.22
CA ARG A 351 147.69 6.68 -1.63
C ARG A 351 146.60 7.34 -0.78
N THR A 352 146.93 8.44 -0.10
CA THR A 352 145.95 9.21 0.68
C THR A 352 144.98 9.95 -0.23
N SER A 353 145.46 10.55 -1.33
CA SER A 353 144.61 11.17 -2.35
C SER A 353 143.64 10.17 -2.98
N ASP A 354 144.14 9.01 -3.42
CA ASP A 354 143.32 7.94 -4.01
C ASP A 354 142.25 7.45 -3.03
N ALA A 355 142.59 7.30 -1.74
CA ALA A 355 141.63 6.96 -0.69
C ALA A 355 140.58 8.07 -0.47
N THR A 356 140.97 9.35 -0.50
CA THR A 356 140.01 10.45 -0.39
C THR A 356 139.07 10.57 -1.58
N ASP A 357 139.50 10.23 -2.79
CA ASP A 357 138.65 10.18 -3.97
C ASP A 357 137.64 9.03 -3.87
N GLN A 358 138.08 7.86 -3.40
CA GLN A 358 137.16 6.73 -3.11
C GLN A 358 136.12 7.08 -2.06
N ILE A 359 136.52 7.71 -0.95
CA ILE A 359 135.58 8.16 0.08
C ILE A 359 134.62 9.21 -0.49
N SER A 360 135.11 10.17 -1.30
CA SER A 360 134.26 11.20 -1.91
C SER A 360 133.19 10.58 -2.83
N GLY A 361 133.56 9.58 -3.64
CA GLY A 361 132.59 8.85 -4.47
C GLY A 361 131.54 8.09 -3.64
N LEU A 362 131.93 7.46 -2.53
CA LEU A 362 130.99 6.82 -1.61
C LEU A 362 130.03 7.83 -0.96
N ILE A 363 130.52 9.00 -0.57
CA ILE A 363 129.69 10.06 0.02
C ILE A 363 128.74 10.66 -1.03
N GLU A 364 129.15 10.79 -2.29
CA GLU A 364 128.29 11.26 -3.38
C GLU A 364 127.12 10.30 -3.63
N VAL A 365 127.39 8.99 -3.69
CA VAL A 365 126.34 7.95 -3.77
C VAL A 365 125.42 7.98 -2.56
N MET A 366 125.98 8.17 -1.36
CA MET A 366 125.22 8.27 -0.11
C MET A 366 124.30 9.50 -0.12
N SER A 367 124.80 10.66 -0.54
CA SER A 367 124.02 11.90 -0.65
C SER A 367 122.87 11.74 -1.64
N GLY A 368 123.12 11.18 -2.84
CA GLY A 368 122.06 10.93 -3.81
C GLY A 368 120.99 9.95 -3.29
N SER A 369 121.41 8.95 -2.50
CA SER A 369 120.49 8.01 -1.84
C SER A 369 119.66 8.69 -0.75
N VAL A 370 120.26 9.62 0.00
CA VAL A 370 119.59 10.44 1.01
C VAL A 370 118.55 11.36 0.36
N ASP A 371 118.90 12.09 -0.71
CA ASP A 371 117.98 12.97 -1.43
C ASP A 371 116.77 12.21 -1.99
N THR A 372 117.02 11.04 -2.59
CA THR A 372 115.95 10.16 -3.10
C THR A 372 115.04 9.69 -1.95
N THR A 373 115.63 9.36 -0.79
CA THR A 373 114.89 8.94 0.40
C THR A 373 114.01 10.05 0.95
N VAL A 374 114.54 11.28 1.06
CA VAL A 374 113.79 12.45 1.51
C VAL A 374 112.61 12.73 0.58
N ALA A 375 112.82 12.76 -0.74
CA ALA A 375 111.76 12.97 -1.71
C ALA A 375 110.65 11.91 -1.61
N SER A 376 111.02 10.63 -1.40
CA SER A 376 110.05 9.55 -1.19
C SER A 376 109.27 9.70 0.12
N LEU A 377 109.92 10.14 1.19
CA LEU A 377 109.28 10.36 2.49
C LEU A 377 108.31 11.56 2.42
N GLU A 378 108.69 12.66 1.77
CA GLU A 378 107.81 13.82 1.55
C GLU A 378 106.56 13.43 0.75
N GLY A 379 106.73 12.63 -0.31
CA GLY A 379 105.60 12.05 -1.05
C GLY A 379 104.68 11.22 -0.15
N THR A 380 105.26 10.36 0.69
CA THR A 380 104.50 9.51 1.64
C THR A 380 103.75 10.34 2.69
N VAL A 381 104.32 11.46 3.17
CA VAL A 381 103.65 12.39 4.09
C VAL A 381 102.44 13.06 3.41
N ASN A 382 102.57 13.47 2.14
CA ASN A 382 101.46 14.05 1.39
C ASN A 382 100.35 13.02 1.12
N ASP A 383 100.70 11.79 0.76
CA ASP A 383 99.73 10.70 0.59
C ASP A 383 99.00 10.39 1.90
N SER A 384 99.72 10.39 3.03
CA SER A 384 99.13 10.22 4.35
C SER A 384 98.12 11.33 4.69
N ARG A 385 98.41 12.59 4.34
CA ARG A 385 97.49 13.72 4.54
C ARG A 385 96.22 13.54 3.71
N SER A 386 96.35 13.17 2.44
CA SER A 386 95.23 12.87 1.55
C SER A 386 94.36 11.73 2.09
N ASN A 387 94.98 10.65 2.58
CA ASN A 387 94.25 9.53 3.19
C ASN A 387 93.47 9.95 4.44
N ILE A 388 94.01 10.83 5.30
CA ILE A 388 93.28 11.38 6.45
C ILE A 388 92.04 12.16 5.99
N GLU A 389 92.16 13.00 4.97
CA GLU A 389 91.02 13.75 4.42
C GLU A 389 89.93 12.82 3.86
N HIS A 390 90.32 11.79 3.10
CA HIS A 390 89.37 10.79 2.59
C HIS A 390 88.68 10.01 3.71
N LEU A 391 89.41 9.62 4.76
CA LEU A 391 88.83 8.93 5.92
C LEU A 391 87.85 9.85 6.67
N GLN A 392 88.17 11.13 6.85
CA GLN A 392 87.24 12.09 7.47
C GLN A 392 85.95 12.29 6.65
N GLN A 393 86.06 12.36 5.32
CA GLN A 393 84.87 12.41 4.45
C GLN A 393 84.03 11.13 4.58
N ALA A 394 84.67 9.96 4.58
CA ALA A 394 84.00 8.68 4.78
C ALA A 394 83.30 8.60 6.14
N ALA A 395 83.92 9.12 7.21
CA ALA A 395 83.28 9.22 8.53
C ALA A 395 82.00 10.06 8.47
N GLY A 396 82.05 11.23 7.82
CA GLY A 396 80.87 12.10 7.65
C GLY A 396 79.72 11.41 6.92
N HIS A 397 80.01 10.68 5.84
CA HIS A 397 79.00 9.89 5.11
C HIS A 397 78.39 8.78 5.97
N ILE A 398 79.21 8.08 6.77
CA ILE A 398 78.72 7.01 7.64
C ILE A 398 77.84 7.57 8.77
N THR A 399 78.20 8.70 9.36
CA THR A 399 77.34 9.37 10.35
C THR A 399 76.01 9.77 9.74
N GLY A 400 76.01 10.36 8.54
CA GLY A 400 74.77 10.69 7.83
C GLY A 400 73.90 9.46 7.54
N ASN A 401 74.50 8.33 7.14
CA ASN A 401 73.77 7.07 6.94
C ASN A 401 73.17 6.54 8.25
N SER A 402 73.87 6.67 9.37
CA SER A 402 73.36 6.27 10.69
C SER A 402 72.13 7.09 11.09
N GLU A 403 72.16 8.41 10.86
CA GLU A 403 71.03 9.30 11.13
C GLU A 403 69.83 8.97 10.25
N GLN A 404 70.04 8.72 8.95
CA GLN A 404 68.98 8.32 8.02
C GLN A 404 68.35 6.98 8.42
N ALA A 405 69.16 5.99 8.81
CA ALA A 405 68.67 4.71 9.29
C ALA A 405 67.81 4.87 10.56
N GLN A 406 68.23 5.76 11.48
CA GLN A 406 67.46 6.07 12.70
C GLN A 406 66.13 6.77 12.39
N GLN A 407 66.11 7.70 11.43
CA GLN A 407 64.87 8.34 10.98
C GLN A 407 63.92 7.33 10.33
N MET A 408 64.44 6.44 9.50
CA MET A 408 63.66 5.38 8.86
C MET A 408 63.05 4.41 9.89
N TYR A 409 63.83 4.03 10.91
CA TYR A 409 63.34 3.25 12.05
C TYR A 409 62.15 3.92 12.74
N GLN A 410 62.26 5.21 13.08
CA GLN A 410 61.17 5.95 13.72
C GLN A 410 59.95 6.06 12.82
N GLY A 411 60.14 6.32 11.51
CA GLY A 411 59.07 6.35 10.53
C GLY A 411 58.32 5.02 10.46
N MET A 412 59.03 3.90 10.41
CA MET A 412 58.42 2.57 10.39
C MET A 412 57.60 2.29 11.66
N LYS A 413 58.11 2.61 12.85
CA LYS A 413 57.34 2.46 14.10
C LYS A 413 56.09 3.34 14.12
N GLN A 414 56.14 4.53 13.54
CA GLN A 414 54.97 5.39 13.41
C GLN A 414 53.92 4.80 12.46
N VAL A 415 54.32 4.22 11.33
CA VAL A 415 53.39 3.52 10.42
C VAL A 415 52.74 2.33 11.14
N VAL A 416 53.51 1.52 11.88
CA VAL A 416 52.96 0.42 12.70
C VAL A 416 51.92 0.94 13.71
N SER A 417 52.17 2.08 14.35
CA SER A 417 51.21 2.69 15.28
C SER A 417 49.89 3.10 14.60
N ILE A 418 49.91 3.45 13.31
CA ILE A 418 48.71 3.82 12.53
C ILE A 418 47.97 2.57 12.03
N MET A 419 48.68 1.45 11.83
CA MET A 419 48.08 0.18 11.42
C MET A 419 47.18 -0.44 12.50
N ALA A 420 47.44 -0.18 13.80
CA ALA A 420 46.59 -0.68 14.88
C ALA A 420 45.13 -0.12 14.82
N PRO A 421 44.92 1.20 14.71
CA PRO A 421 43.60 1.77 14.40
C PRO A 421 42.98 1.22 13.11
N GLN A 422 43.77 1.02 12.05
CA GLN A 422 43.28 0.46 10.78
C GLN A 422 42.74 -0.98 10.96
N ARG A 423 43.45 -1.82 11.70
CA ARG A 423 42.98 -3.17 12.08
C ARG A 423 41.65 -3.11 12.83
N ALA A 424 41.55 -2.22 13.82
CA ALA A 424 40.31 -2.05 14.60
C ALA A 424 39.14 -1.58 13.71
N ALA A 425 39.40 -0.67 12.76
CA ALA A 425 38.40 -0.22 11.80
C ALA A 425 37.90 -1.37 10.92
N MET A 426 38.80 -2.22 10.41
CA MET A 426 38.42 -3.39 9.62
C MET A 426 37.60 -4.41 10.42
N GLN A 427 37.95 -4.64 11.69
CA GLN A 427 37.13 -5.47 12.60
C GLN A 427 35.73 -4.88 12.81
N SER A 428 35.63 -3.55 12.96
CA SER A 428 34.33 -2.87 13.08
C SER A 428 33.50 -2.99 11.80
N ILE A 429 34.12 -2.91 10.62
CA ILE A 429 33.45 -3.13 9.34
C ILE A 429 32.93 -4.58 9.26
N SER A 430 33.75 -5.55 9.63
CA SER A 430 33.33 -6.96 9.67
C SER A 430 32.11 -7.17 10.57
N GLY A 431 32.09 -6.57 11.76
CA GLY A 431 30.93 -6.59 12.65
C GLY A 431 29.69 -5.91 12.06
N ALA A 432 29.84 -4.75 11.43
CA ALA A 432 28.75 -4.05 10.76
C ALA A 432 28.17 -4.86 9.58
N VAL A 433 29.03 -5.57 8.84
CA VAL A 433 28.63 -6.46 7.74
C VAL A 433 27.84 -7.66 8.25
N CYS A 434 28.19 -8.22 9.41
CA CYS A 434 27.37 -9.26 10.06
C CYS A 434 25.98 -8.73 10.41
N ALA A 435 25.88 -7.56 11.04
CA ALA A 435 24.60 -6.94 11.37
C ALA A 435 23.75 -6.66 10.11
N LEU A 436 24.38 -6.18 9.03
CA LEU A 436 23.70 -5.99 7.74
C LEU A 436 23.18 -7.30 7.14
N SER A 437 23.93 -8.40 7.29
CA SER A 437 23.49 -9.73 6.86
C SER A 437 22.23 -10.16 7.62
N GLU A 438 22.20 -9.99 8.93
CA GLU A 438 21.04 -10.31 9.77
C GLU A 438 19.82 -9.46 9.38
N MET A 439 20.02 -8.16 9.15
CA MET A 439 18.96 -7.26 8.67
C MET A 439 18.43 -7.65 7.29
N ALA A 440 19.31 -8.10 6.39
CA ALA A 440 18.91 -8.58 5.06
C ALA A 440 18.08 -9.87 5.17
N GLU A 441 18.48 -10.83 6.02
CA GLU A 441 17.68 -12.02 6.28
C GLU A 441 16.31 -11.69 6.89
N GLU A 442 16.26 -10.75 7.83
CA GLU A 442 15.00 -10.30 8.41
C GLU A 442 14.11 -9.63 7.36
N SER A 443 14.67 -8.76 6.53
CA SER A 443 13.96 -8.09 5.43
C SER A 443 13.39 -9.13 4.45
N ALA A 444 14.16 -10.16 4.11
CA ALA A 444 13.69 -11.26 3.26
C ALA A 444 12.48 -11.99 3.88
N ARG A 445 12.51 -12.28 5.19
CA ARG A 445 11.37 -12.86 5.91
C ARG A 445 10.16 -11.94 5.91
N GLN A 446 10.37 -10.64 6.12
CA GLN A 446 9.30 -9.64 6.12
C GLN A 446 8.64 -9.52 4.73
N VAL A 447 9.42 -9.55 3.65
CA VAL A 447 8.91 -9.56 2.28
C VAL A 447 8.00 -10.76 2.00
N VAL A 448 8.39 -11.96 2.43
CA VAL A 448 7.56 -13.16 2.28
C VAL A 448 6.23 -13.00 3.02
N LYS A 449 6.26 -12.45 4.24
CA LYS A 449 5.05 -12.16 5.02
C LYS A 449 4.17 -11.10 4.35
N LEU A 450 4.77 -10.05 3.79
CA LEU A 450 4.06 -8.94 3.14
C LEU A 450 3.36 -9.42 1.87
N ASN A 451 4.02 -10.24 1.04
CA ASN A 451 3.42 -10.92 -0.10
C ASN A 451 2.23 -11.82 0.30
N GLY A 452 2.37 -12.58 1.38
CA GLY A 452 1.28 -13.39 1.92
C GLY A 452 0.06 -12.54 2.30
N LEU A 453 0.28 -11.46 3.06
CA LEU A 453 -0.78 -10.54 3.47
C LEU A 453 -1.45 -9.83 2.27
N ALA A 454 -0.66 -9.41 1.28
CA ALA A 454 -1.18 -8.80 0.06
C ALA A 454 -2.05 -9.78 -0.75
N SER A 455 -1.61 -11.04 -0.85
CA SER A 455 -2.38 -12.12 -1.47
C SER A 455 -3.71 -12.35 -0.74
N ASP A 456 -3.69 -12.41 0.59
CA ASP A 456 -4.89 -12.59 1.42
C ASP A 456 -5.87 -11.41 1.26
N LEU A 457 -5.39 -10.17 1.28
CA LEU A 457 -6.19 -8.96 1.06
C LEU A 457 -6.83 -8.95 -0.33
N SER A 458 -6.07 -9.30 -1.38
CA SER A 458 -6.58 -9.42 -2.74
C SER A 458 -7.65 -10.53 -2.84
N GLY A 459 -7.43 -11.65 -2.15
CA GLY A 459 -8.40 -12.75 -2.06
C GLY A 459 -9.71 -12.32 -1.40
N GLU A 460 -9.64 -11.63 -0.27
CA GLU A 460 -10.82 -11.14 0.46
C GLU A 460 -11.56 -10.03 -0.31
N ALA A 461 -10.82 -9.13 -0.99
CA ALA A 461 -11.39 -8.14 -1.89
C ALA A 461 -12.17 -8.80 -3.04
N SER A 462 -11.59 -9.84 -3.66
CA SER A 462 -12.24 -10.61 -4.73
C SER A 462 -13.50 -11.33 -4.24
N LYS A 463 -13.45 -11.92 -3.03
CA LYS A 463 -14.61 -12.55 -2.39
C LYS A 463 -15.72 -11.53 -2.11
N MET A 464 -15.37 -10.34 -1.61
CA MET A 464 -16.31 -9.24 -1.38
C MET A 464 -16.97 -8.77 -2.68
N GLN A 465 -16.18 -8.60 -3.75
CA GLN A 465 -16.72 -8.32 -5.09
C GLN A 465 -17.67 -9.43 -5.57
N GLY A 466 -17.32 -10.70 -5.33
CA GLY A 466 -18.16 -11.85 -5.68
C GLY A 466 -19.51 -11.86 -4.98
N MET A 467 -19.52 -11.59 -3.66
CA MET A 467 -20.76 -11.49 -2.87
C MET A 467 -21.62 -10.31 -3.33
N ILE A 468 -20.99 -9.17 -3.66
CA ILE A 468 -21.70 -7.96 -4.06
C ILE A 468 -22.25 -8.04 -5.49
N LYS A 469 -21.59 -8.77 -6.39
CA LYS A 469 -22.10 -8.99 -7.77
C LYS A 469 -23.48 -9.66 -7.81
N GLN A 470 -23.92 -10.27 -6.73
CA GLN A 470 -25.29 -10.80 -6.60
C GLN A 470 -26.34 -9.68 -6.56
N PHE A 471 -25.95 -8.47 -6.16
CA PHE A 471 -26.79 -7.28 -6.16
C PHE A 471 -26.60 -6.47 -7.46
N ARG A 472 -27.70 -6.11 -8.09
CA ARG A 472 -27.74 -5.25 -9.29
C ARG A 472 -27.99 -3.81 -8.86
N VAL A 473 -27.04 -2.91 -9.16
CA VAL A 473 -26.91 -1.56 -8.56
C VAL A 473 -26.47 -0.52 -9.59
#